data_AF-A0A3L7TZG7-F1
#
_entry.id   AF-A0A3L7TZG7-F1
#
_cell.length_a   1.000
_cell.length_b   1.000
_cell.length_c   1.000
_cell.angle_alpha   90.00
_cell.angle_beta   90.00
_cell.angle_gamma   90.00
#
_symmetry.space_group_name_H-M   'P 1'
#
loop_
_entity.id
_entity.type
_entity.pdbx_description
1 polymer ?
#
loop_
_entity_poly.entity_id
_entity_poly.type
_entity_poly.pdbx_seq_one_letter_code
_entity_poly.pdbx_strand_id
1 'polypeptide(L)'
;MITVVSGLPRSGTSLMMQMLAAGGMEVLTDGQRSPDADNPQGYYELERVKRLKEDSSWLADADGKAIKVVSTLLYDLPLDY
;
A
#
# COMPACT_ATOMS: atom_id res chain seq x y z
N MET A 1 9.50 -1.47 -11.53
CA MET A 1 9.55 -0.31 -10.61
C MET A 1 8.28 -0.30 -9.76
N ILE A 2 8.42 -0.30 -8.44
CA ILE A 2 7.29 -0.24 -7.50
C ILE A 2 7.35 1.09 -6.73
N THR A 3 6.21 1.79 -6.64
CA THR A 3 6.10 2.98 -5.79
C THR A 3 5.64 2.58 -4.39
N VAL A 4 6.41 2.88 -3.35
CA VAL A 4 6.04 2.56 -1.97
C VAL A 4 5.64 3.84 -1.23
N VAL A 5 4.40 3.87 -0.75
CA VAL A 5 3.93 4.89 0.20
C VAL A 5 4.07 4.33 1.61
N SER A 6 4.86 5.01 2.45
CA SER A 6 5.10 4.56 3.82
C SER A 6 5.00 5.66 4.87
N GLY A 7 4.69 5.25 6.09
CA GLY A 7 4.56 6.09 7.26
C GLY A 7 3.96 5.33 8.45
N LEU A 8 3.72 6.03 9.55
CA LEU A 8 2.93 5.50 10.66
C LEU A 8 1.49 5.19 10.19
N PRO A 9 0.78 4.22 10.80
CA PRO A 9 -0.59 3.85 10.43
C PRO A 9 -1.59 4.95 10.81
N ARG A 10 -1.59 6.02 10.03
CA ARG A 10 -2.35 7.25 10.19
C ARG A 10 -2.87 7.71 8.82
N SER A 11 -3.76 8.70 8.83
CA SER A 11 -4.47 9.19 7.64
C SER A 11 -3.55 9.71 6.52
N GLY A 12 -2.36 10.23 6.84
CA GLY A 12 -1.45 10.81 5.82
C GLY A 12 -1.03 9.82 4.72
N THR A 13 -0.83 8.55 5.05
CA THR A 13 -0.52 7.52 4.06
C THR A 13 -1.73 7.19 3.18
N SER A 14 -2.93 7.19 3.73
CA SER A 14 -4.17 7.03 2.94
C SER A 14 -4.40 8.22 2.02
N LEU A 15 -4.16 9.45 2.48
CA LEU A 15 -4.25 10.65 1.65
C LEU A 15 -3.28 10.58 0.46
N MET A 16 -2.03 10.15 0.69
CA MET A 16 -1.05 10.01 -0.39
C MET A 16 -1.50 8.95 -1.43
N MET A 17 -2.04 7.81 -0.98
CA MET A 17 -2.58 6.80 -1.90
C MET A 17 -3.75 7.34 -2.74
N GLN A 18 -4.65 8.12 -2.14
CA GLN A 18 -5.74 8.79 -2.84
C GLN A 18 -5.23 9.78 -3.89
N MET A 19 -4.21 10.58 -3.55
CA MET A 19 -3.59 11.52 -4.48
C MET A 19 -2.93 10.81 -5.68
N LEU A 20 -2.23 9.69 -5.44
CA LEU A 20 -1.63 8.89 -6.51
C LEU A 20 -2.71 8.31 -7.44
N ALA A 21 -3.76 7.72 -6.88
CA ALA A 21 -4.88 7.18 -7.64
C ALA A 21 -5.58 8.27 -8.48
N ALA A 22 -5.86 9.43 -7.88
CA ALA A 22 -6.44 10.58 -8.58
C ALA A 22 -5.51 11.14 -9.68
N GLY A 23 -4.19 11.00 -9.50
CA GLY A 23 -3.17 11.34 -10.50
C GLY A 23 -3.01 10.30 -11.62
N GLY A 24 -3.81 9.24 -11.64
CA GLY A 24 -3.80 8.20 -12.68
C GLY A 24 -2.78 7.08 -12.44
N MET A 25 -2.11 7.05 -11.28
CA MET A 25 -1.27 5.91 -10.90
C MET A 25 -2.15 4.75 -10.42
N GLU A 26 -1.92 3.55 -10.94
CA GLU A 26 -2.57 2.36 -10.41
C GLU A 26 -2.10 2.09 -8.98
N VAL A 27 -3.05 1.85 -8.09
CA VAL A 27 -2.80 1.54 -6.68
C VAL A 27 -3.26 0.13 -6.38
N LEU A 28 -2.42 -0.64 -5.70
CA LEU A 28 -2.68 -2.03 -5.38
C LEU A 28 -3.21 -2.13 -3.95
N THR A 29 -4.48 -2.50 -3.84
CA THR A 29 -5.25 -2.64 -2.60
C THR A 29 -6.13 -3.88 -2.72
N ASP A 30 -6.47 -4.52 -1.61
CA ASP A 30 -7.39 -5.67 -1.60
C ASP A 30 -8.86 -5.28 -1.40
N GLY A 31 -9.14 -3.99 -1.12
CA GLY A 31 -10.49 -3.48 -0.95
C GLY A 31 -11.26 -4.11 0.21
N GLN A 32 -10.60 -4.80 1.15
CA GLN A 32 -11.28 -5.53 2.23
C GLN A 32 -11.98 -4.61 3.24
N ARG A 33 -11.51 -3.38 3.39
CA ARG A 33 -12.15 -2.37 4.23
C ARG A 33 -12.94 -1.40 3.35
N SER A 34 -14.26 -1.43 3.51
CA SER A 34 -15.14 -0.46 2.88
C SER A 34 -14.94 0.94 3.49
N PRO A 35 -15.24 2.00 2.73
CA PRO A 35 -15.32 3.35 3.28
C PRO A 35 -16.26 3.44 4.50
N ASP A 36 -15.92 4.31 5.44
CA ASP A 36 -16.71 4.58 6.65
C ASP A 36 -16.74 6.09 6.96
N ALA A 37 -17.30 6.48 8.11
CA ALA A 37 -17.41 7.88 8.52
C ALA A 37 -16.04 8.55 8.77
N ASP A 38 -15.02 7.78 9.16
CA ASP A 38 -13.67 8.27 9.40
C ASP A 38 -12.85 8.37 8.11
N ASN A 39 -13.16 7.53 7.12
CA ASN A 39 -12.52 7.53 5.81
C ASN A 39 -13.52 7.26 4.66
N PRO A 40 -14.26 8.29 4.21
CA PRO A 40 -15.30 8.16 3.18
C PRO A 40 -14.77 7.77 1.80
N GLN A 41 -13.47 7.94 1.56
CA GLN A 41 -12.80 7.59 0.31
C GLN A 41 -12.18 6.20 0.34
N GLY A 42 -12.38 5.46 1.44
CA GLY A 42 -11.96 4.08 1.56
C GLY A 42 -10.47 3.90 1.81
N TYR A 43 -10.13 2.63 1.94
CA TYR A 43 -8.89 2.12 2.47
C TYR A 43 -8.05 1.53 1.33
N TYR A 44 -6.74 1.77 1.39
CA TYR A 44 -5.76 1.35 0.36
C TYR A 44 -4.80 0.30 0.91
N GLU A 45 -5.27 -0.45 1.90
CA GLU A 45 -4.56 -1.52 2.56
C GLU A 45 -4.49 -2.77 1.67
N LEU A 46 -3.42 -3.52 1.85
CA LEU A 46 -3.18 -4.76 1.16
C LEU A 46 -2.70 -5.78 2.19
N GLU A 47 -3.55 -6.71 2.61
CA GLU A 47 -3.28 -7.59 3.76
C GLU A 47 -1.99 -8.41 3.61
N ARG A 48 -1.62 -8.79 2.38
CA ARG A 48 -0.36 -9.50 2.10
C ARG A 48 0.90 -8.70 2.44
N VAL A 49 0.82 -7.37 2.57
CA VAL A 49 1.91 -6.52 3.08
C VAL A 49 2.33 -6.94 4.49
N LYS A 50 1.38 -7.40 5.33
CA LYS A 50 1.68 -7.87 6.69
C LYS A 50 2.52 -9.15 6.72
N ARG A 51 2.64 -9.83 5.58
CA ARG A 51 3.39 -11.08 5.42
C ARG A 51 4.62 -10.92 4.54
N LEU A 52 5.12 -9.69 4.35
CA LEU A 52 6.28 -9.40 3.52
C LEU A 52 7.52 -10.22 3.90
N LYS A 53 7.71 -10.44 5.21
CA LYS A 53 8.83 -11.20 5.75
C LYS A 53 8.77 -12.69 5.36
N GLU A 54 7.56 -13.25 5.29
CA GLU A 54 7.33 -14.65 4.95
C GLU A 54 7.21 -14.88 3.44
N ASP A 55 6.59 -13.94 2.73
CA ASP A 55 6.29 -14.04 1.30
C ASP A 55 6.27 -12.67 0.62
N SER A 56 7.28 -12.43 -0.21
CA SER A 56 7.40 -11.25 -1.06
C SER A 56 7.09 -11.53 -2.54
N SER A 57 6.71 -12.77 -2.90
CA SER A 57 6.49 -13.18 -4.30
C SER A 57 5.42 -12.35 -5.01
N TRP A 58 4.44 -11.87 -4.25
CA TRP A 58 3.35 -11.03 -4.73
C TRP A 58 3.77 -9.62 -5.16
N LEU A 59 4.97 -9.16 -4.77
CA LEU A 59 5.48 -7.86 -5.21
C LEU A 59 5.56 -7.77 -6.74
N ALA A 60 5.64 -8.91 -7.44
CA ALA A 60 5.61 -8.93 -8.90
C ALA A 60 4.31 -8.34 -9.46
N ASP A 61 3.19 -8.51 -8.76
CA ASP A 61 1.90 -7.92 -9.14
C ASP A 61 1.85 -6.40 -8.95
N ALA A 62 2.79 -5.84 -8.18
CA ALA A 62 2.90 -4.43 -7.85
C ALA A 62 3.78 -3.65 -8.83
N ASP A 63 4.36 -4.30 -9.83
CA ASP A 63 5.15 -3.61 -10.85
C ASP A 63 4.32 -2.54 -11.57
N GLY A 64 4.86 -1.33 -11.64
CA GLY A 64 4.19 -0.15 -12.20
C GLY A 64 3.10 0.46 -11.30
N LYS A 65 2.88 -0.07 -10.09
CA LYS A 65 1.80 0.34 -9.18
C LYS A 65 2.34 0.95 -7.89
N ALA A 66 1.46 1.61 -7.15
CA ALA A 66 1.72 2.03 -5.78
C ALA A 66 1.17 1.01 -4.77
N ILE A 67 1.96 0.72 -3.73
CA ILE A 67 1.53 -0.05 -2.55
C ILE A 67 1.71 0.78 -1.28
N LYS A 68 0.81 0.57 -0.32
CA LYS A 68 0.90 1.15 1.02
C LYS A 68 1.59 0.16 1.96
N VAL A 69 2.73 0.56 2.52
CA VAL A 69 3.51 -0.25 3.48
C VAL A 69 3.70 0.55 4.75
N VAL A 70 3.20 0.06 5.89
CA VAL A 70 3.44 0.75 7.16
C VAL A 70 4.92 0.74 7.52
N SER A 71 5.40 1.81 8.13
CA SER A 71 6.83 2.04 8.41
C SER A 71 7.58 0.88 9.05
N THR A 72 6.93 0.10 9.93
CA THR A 72 7.55 -1.07 10.58
C THR A 72 7.83 -2.22 9.61
N LEU A 73 7.04 -2.36 8.55
CA LEU A 73 7.15 -3.45 7.56
C LEU A 73 8.04 -3.08 6.37
N LEU A 74 8.50 -1.82 6.27
CA LEU A 74 9.47 -1.43 5.25
C LEU A 74 10.76 -2.25 5.33
N TYR A 75 11.17 -2.61 6.54
CA TYR A 75 12.40 -3.36 6.77
C TYR A 75 12.31 -4.83 6.33
N ASP A 76 11.09 -5.32 6.06
CA ASP A 76 10.84 -6.67 5.55
C ASP A 76 10.79 -6.72 4.02
N LEU A 77 10.96 -5.56 3.33
CA LEU A 77 11.07 -5.54 1.87
C LEU A 77 12.39 -6.22 1.43
N PRO A 78 12.35 -7.00 0.32
CA PRO A 78 13.56 -7.58 -0.25
C PRO A 78 14.54 -6.49 -0.71
N LEU A 79 15.84 -6.75 -0.55
CA LEU A 79 16.90 -5.82 -0.92
C LEU A 79 17.21 -5.84 -2.42
N ASP A 80 16.74 -6.85 -3.14
CA ASP A 80 17.10 -7.21 -4.51
C ASP A 80 15.96 -7.00 -5.52
N TYR A 81 15.19 -5.90 -5.38
CA TYR A 81 14.02 -5.59 -6.20
C TYR A 81 14.21 -4.43 -7.20
#